data_AF-A0A7W1IJ93-F1
#
_entry.id   AF-A0A7W1IJ93-F1
#
_cell.length_a   1.000
_cell.length_b   1.000
_cell.length_c   1.000
_cell.angle_alpha   90.00
_cell.angle_beta   90.00
_cell.angle_gamma   90.00
#
_symmetry.space_group_name_H-M   'P 1'
#
loop_
_entity.id
_entity.type
_entity.pdbx_description
1 polymer ?
#
loop_
_entity_poly.entity_id
_entity_poly.type
_entity_poly.pdbx_seq_one_letter_code
_entity_poly.pdbx_strand_id
1 'polypeptide(L)'
;MITVIAARSRNRVIGIDDSLPWHLSSDLKRFKDLTMGHTVIMGRKTFESIGHALPNRHNIVITSDIHLDFEGIQLADTFQRAILLANLNKTEIFVIGGERIYESALNSPLVDAIELTLVNTRVENGDAFFPVTLPEHWTVVNEEVFCKDENNDYDYAFLRYERTHEWSRSGPLLYLPAARFDDQAGHMEEILNDGICPFCQQWLGWYHKNPTELETEHWIVTKNDNPYVGTLNDLLLIPKAHTENFLQLSEDEQIDFSVVIAETMRHFNLGHCALGMRSGDMSRTGGSVAHLHAHIKVGDTDNPDHQPIRFKMSSVPKQNKAPTSLH
;
A
#
# COMPACT_ATOMS: atom_id res chain seq x y z
N MET A 1 -7.21 -2.27 -8.98
CA MET A 1 -6.08 -1.53 -9.58
C MET A 1 -6.30 -0.04 -9.39
N ILE A 2 -5.28 0.67 -8.91
CA ILE A 2 -5.26 2.12 -8.69
C ILE A 2 -4.19 2.72 -9.60
N THR A 3 -4.62 3.61 -10.49
CA THR A 3 -3.76 4.23 -11.50
C THR A 3 -3.78 5.75 -11.32
N VAL A 4 -2.60 6.37 -11.17
CA VAL A 4 -2.49 7.82 -11.30
C VAL A 4 -2.49 8.17 -12.78
N ILE A 5 -3.38 9.04 -13.24
CA ILE A 5 -3.38 9.53 -14.62
C ILE A 5 -3.14 11.04 -14.61
N ALA A 6 -2.14 11.50 -15.36
CA ALA A 6 -1.74 12.90 -15.35
C ALA A 6 -1.13 13.34 -16.68
N ALA A 7 -1.24 14.62 -17.00
CA ALA A 7 -0.50 15.26 -18.08
C ALA A 7 0.42 16.33 -17.49
N ARG A 8 1.70 16.35 -17.86
CA ARG A 8 2.66 17.35 -17.36
C ARG A 8 3.63 17.83 -18.43
N SER A 9 4.11 19.06 -18.27
CA SER A 9 5.23 19.60 -19.06
C SER A 9 6.58 18.98 -18.65
N ARG A 10 7.65 19.32 -19.39
CA ARG A 10 9.03 18.90 -19.05
C ARG A 10 9.50 19.45 -17.71
N ASN A 11 9.03 20.63 -17.32
CA ASN A 11 9.27 21.22 -16.00
C ASN A 11 8.18 20.87 -14.97
N ARG A 12 7.40 19.82 -15.24
CA ARG A 12 6.38 19.21 -14.36
C ARG A 12 5.16 20.07 -14.06
N VAL A 13 4.97 21.19 -14.75
CA VAL A 13 3.75 21.97 -14.63
C VAL A 13 2.57 21.10 -15.09
N ILE A 14 1.49 21.12 -14.33
CA ILE A 14 0.22 20.46 -14.65
C ILE A 14 -0.94 21.46 -14.80
N GLY A 15 -0.75 22.71 -14.39
CA GLY A 15 -1.80 23.73 -14.42
C GLY A 15 -1.27 25.15 -14.32
N ILE A 16 -2.10 26.08 -14.78
CA ILE A 16 -2.00 27.53 -14.58
C ILE A 16 -3.41 28.09 -14.39
N ASP A 17 -3.65 28.86 -13.32
CA ASP A 17 -4.94 29.50 -13.04
C ASP A 17 -6.13 28.52 -13.13
N ASP A 18 -5.97 27.35 -12.50
CA ASP A 18 -6.96 26.25 -12.51
C ASP A 18 -7.29 25.72 -13.93
N SER A 19 -6.38 25.84 -14.90
CA SER A 19 -6.54 25.36 -16.28
C SER A 19 -5.31 24.63 -16.82
N LEU A 20 -5.49 23.80 -17.86
CA LEU A 20 -4.37 23.17 -18.55
C LEU A 20 -3.65 24.21 -19.45
N PRO A 21 -2.32 24.34 -19.39
CA PRO A 21 -1.57 25.33 -20.19
C PRO A 21 -1.50 25.04 -21.70
N TRP A 22 -2.14 23.97 -22.16
CA TRP A 22 -2.04 23.47 -23.54
C TRP A 22 -3.35 22.82 -23.99
N HIS A 23 -3.54 22.74 -25.30
CA HIS A 23 -4.61 21.97 -25.93
C HIS A 23 -4.05 20.71 -26.59
N LEU A 24 -4.35 19.55 -26.01
CA LEU A 24 -4.00 18.23 -26.56
C LEU A 24 -5.27 17.37 -26.64
N SER A 25 -5.96 17.41 -27.79
CA SER A 25 -7.17 16.62 -28.01
C SER A 25 -6.94 15.11 -27.82
N SER A 26 -5.75 14.62 -28.18
CA SER A 26 -5.38 13.21 -27.99
C SER A 26 -5.27 12.81 -26.52
N ASP A 27 -4.75 13.70 -25.67
CA ASP A 27 -4.66 13.46 -24.22
C ASP A 27 -6.06 13.43 -23.57
N LEU A 28 -6.92 14.39 -23.92
CA LEU A 28 -8.31 14.43 -23.43
C LEU A 28 -9.10 13.19 -23.84
N LYS A 29 -8.91 12.73 -25.09
CA LYS A 29 -9.51 11.49 -25.58
C LYS A 29 -9.00 10.28 -24.80
N ARG A 30 -7.68 10.17 -24.63
CA ARG A 30 -7.05 9.10 -23.84
C ARG A 30 -7.55 9.08 -22.40
N PHE A 31 -7.60 10.23 -21.73
CA PHE A 31 -8.14 10.36 -20.38
C PHE A 31 -9.59 9.87 -20.30
N LYS A 32 -10.43 10.29 -21.25
CA LYS A 32 -11.82 9.85 -21.32
C LYS A 32 -11.92 8.34 -21.52
N ASP A 33 -11.17 7.79 -22.47
CA ASP A 33 -11.23 6.38 -22.84
C ASP A 33 -10.74 5.49 -21.69
N LEU A 34 -9.65 5.86 -21.00
CA LEU A 34 -9.11 5.12 -19.86
C LEU A 34 -10.00 5.20 -18.61
N THR A 35 -10.66 6.34 -18.37
CA THR A 35 -11.42 6.53 -17.12
C THR A 35 -12.90 6.18 -17.25
N MET A 36 -13.42 5.94 -18.46
CA MET A 36 -14.86 5.69 -18.69
C MET A 36 -15.37 4.48 -17.92
N GLY A 37 -16.49 4.63 -17.20
CA GLY A 37 -17.09 3.53 -16.43
C GLY A 37 -16.34 3.16 -15.15
N HIS A 38 -15.29 3.90 -14.80
CA HIS A 38 -14.46 3.66 -13.63
C HIS A 38 -14.65 4.74 -12.54
N THR A 39 -14.01 4.52 -11.39
CA THR A 39 -13.99 5.51 -10.31
C THR A 39 -12.87 6.50 -10.54
N VAL A 40 -13.16 7.79 -10.41
CA VAL A 40 -12.17 8.88 -10.47
C VAL A 40 -12.07 9.57 -9.10
N ILE A 41 -10.85 9.71 -8.59
CA ILE A 41 -10.54 10.41 -7.34
C ILE A 41 -9.83 11.72 -7.68
N MET A 42 -10.36 12.82 -7.18
CA MET A 42 -9.79 14.15 -7.39
C MET A 42 -9.86 15.04 -6.15
N GLY A 43 -9.07 16.10 -6.12
CA GLY A 43 -9.17 17.15 -5.09
C GLY A 43 -10.27 18.17 -5.41
N ARG A 44 -10.77 18.88 -4.39
CA ARG A 44 -11.80 19.91 -4.56
C ARG A 44 -11.49 20.94 -5.66
N LYS A 45 -10.29 21.51 -5.67
CA LYS A 45 -9.90 22.51 -6.68
C LYS A 45 -9.94 21.96 -8.11
N THR A 46 -9.52 20.72 -8.30
CA THR A 46 -9.58 20.03 -9.60
C THR A 46 -11.03 19.82 -10.03
N PHE A 47 -11.90 19.44 -9.10
CA PHE A 47 -13.34 19.34 -9.38
C PHE A 47 -13.95 20.71 -9.74
N GLU A 48 -13.61 21.76 -9.00
CA GLU A 48 -14.07 23.14 -9.26
C GLU A 48 -13.60 23.64 -10.63
N SER A 49 -12.36 23.33 -11.03
CA SER A 49 -11.80 23.61 -12.36
C SER A 49 -12.56 22.89 -13.49
N ILE A 50 -12.90 21.61 -13.31
CA ILE A 50 -13.71 20.84 -14.26
C ILE A 50 -15.16 21.37 -14.30
N GLY A 51 -15.65 21.86 -13.17
CA GLY A 51 -16.96 22.52 -13.01
C GLY A 51 -18.16 21.57 -12.89
N HIS A 52 -17.98 20.26 -13.07
CA HIS A 52 -19.04 19.27 -12.98
C HIS A 52 -18.51 17.86 -12.72
N ALA A 53 -19.39 16.97 -12.23
CA ALA A 53 -19.10 15.55 -12.16
C ALA A 53 -18.88 14.98 -13.55
N LEU A 54 -17.76 14.28 -13.71
CA LEU A 54 -17.41 13.66 -14.98
C LEU A 54 -18.45 12.58 -15.33
N PRO A 55 -19.14 12.67 -16.48
CA PRO A 55 -20.25 11.77 -16.80
C PRO A 55 -19.76 10.32 -16.95
N ASN A 56 -20.65 9.38 -16.62
CA ASN A 56 -20.44 7.93 -16.68
C ASN A 56 -19.20 7.45 -15.88
N ARG A 57 -18.86 8.18 -14.82
CA ARG A 57 -17.78 7.88 -13.89
C ARG A 57 -18.28 8.06 -12.48
N HIS A 58 -17.75 7.26 -11.57
CA HIS A 58 -18.01 7.46 -10.15
C HIS A 58 -17.03 8.51 -9.63
N ASN A 59 -17.53 9.69 -9.27
CA ASN A 59 -16.68 10.83 -8.92
C ASN A 59 -16.51 10.89 -7.41
N ILE A 60 -15.27 10.82 -6.93
CA ILE A 60 -14.93 11.02 -5.52
C ILE A 60 -14.05 12.26 -5.39
N VAL A 61 -14.48 13.20 -4.55
CA VAL A 61 -13.78 14.46 -4.30
C VAL A 61 -13.24 14.49 -2.88
N ILE A 62 -11.93 14.73 -2.77
CA ILE A 62 -11.23 14.86 -1.49
C ILE A 62 -11.26 16.32 -1.04
N THR A 63 -11.77 16.56 0.16
CA THR A 63 -11.94 17.89 0.76
C THR A 63 -12.04 17.80 2.28
N SER A 64 -11.52 18.79 3.00
CA SER A 64 -11.75 18.92 4.45
C SER A 64 -13.17 19.42 4.78
N ASP A 65 -13.85 20.03 3.81
CA ASP A 65 -15.23 20.49 3.96
C ASP A 65 -16.19 19.42 3.47
N ILE A 66 -16.65 18.58 4.40
CA ILE A 66 -17.55 17.45 4.12
C ILE A 66 -19.03 17.86 4.03
N HIS A 67 -19.33 19.15 4.11
CA HIS A 67 -20.70 19.68 4.02
C HIS A 67 -21.01 20.28 2.65
N LEU A 68 -20.08 20.18 1.71
CA LEU A 68 -20.29 20.60 0.33
C LEU A 68 -21.39 19.75 -0.31
N ASP A 69 -22.34 20.43 -0.96
CA ASP A 69 -23.44 19.80 -1.67
C ASP A 69 -23.22 19.98 -3.17
N PHE A 70 -22.56 19.00 -3.78
CA PHE A 70 -22.37 18.93 -5.23
C PHE A 70 -23.07 17.68 -5.75
N GLU A 71 -23.81 17.84 -6.85
CA GLU A 71 -24.53 16.73 -7.47
C GLU A 71 -23.57 15.73 -8.14
N GLY A 72 -23.85 14.44 -7.99
CA GLY A 72 -23.15 13.38 -8.73
C GLY A 72 -21.75 13.03 -8.22
N ILE A 73 -21.37 13.48 -7.01
CA ILE A 73 -20.10 13.14 -6.38
C ILE A 73 -20.27 12.46 -5.02
N GLN A 74 -19.22 11.80 -4.55
CA GLN A 74 -19.04 11.38 -3.16
C GLN A 74 -17.86 12.15 -2.53
N LEU A 75 -18.01 12.52 -1.27
CA LEU A 75 -16.96 13.23 -0.54
C LEU A 75 -16.11 12.28 0.32
N ALA A 76 -14.81 12.56 0.35
CA ALA A 76 -13.86 11.98 1.28
C ALA A 76 -13.01 13.07 1.92
N ASP A 77 -12.64 12.88 3.19
CA ASP A 77 -11.76 13.79 3.93
C ASP A 77 -10.27 13.46 3.76
N THR A 78 -9.97 12.24 3.33
CA THR A 78 -8.62 11.69 3.22
C THR A 78 -8.49 10.80 1.98
N PHE A 79 -7.26 10.61 1.52
CA PHE A 79 -6.97 9.73 0.38
C PHE A 79 -7.35 8.27 0.66
N GLN A 80 -7.08 7.79 1.88
CA GLN A 80 -7.44 6.44 2.33
C GLN A 80 -8.94 6.21 2.33
N ARG A 81 -9.72 7.20 2.82
CA ARG A 81 -11.19 7.12 2.77
C ARG A 81 -11.70 7.14 1.34
N ALA A 82 -11.10 7.94 0.46
CA ALA A 82 -11.48 7.96 -0.95
C ALA A 82 -11.28 6.60 -1.62
N ILE A 83 -10.17 5.92 -1.33
CA ILE A 83 -9.89 4.56 -1.85
C ILE A 83 -10.89 3.55 -1.28
N LEU A 84 -11.18 3.61 0.02
CA LEU A 84 -12.19 2.73 0.63
C LEU A 84 -13.54 2.87 -0.06
N LEU A 85 -14.01 4.10 -0.28
CA LEU A 85 -15.25 4.38 -1.01
C LEU A 85 -15.19 3.89 -2.46
N ALA A 86 -14.06 4.11 -3.14
CA ALA A 86 -13.86 3.68 -4.52
C ALA A 86 -13.94 2.15 -4.67
N ASN A 87 -13.35 1.40 -3.73
CA ASN A 87 -13.36 -0.06 -3.74
C ASN A 87 -14.77 -0.67 -3.61
N LEU A 88 -15.72 0.05 -3.02
CA LEU A 88 -17.12 -0.40 -2.95
C LEU A 88 -17.75 -0.57 -4.34
N ASN A 89 -17.27 0.17 -5.35
CA ASN A 89 -17.80 0.11 -6.71
C ASN A 89 -17.23 -1.03 -7.55
N LYS A 90 -16.16 -1.70 -7.09
CA LYS A 90 -15.52 -2.84 -7.78
C LYS A 90 -15.08 -2.54 -9.22
N THR A 91 -14.70 -1.29 -9.50
CA THR A 91 -14.11 -0.86 -10.77
C THR A 91 -12.64 -0.47 -10.56
N GLU A 92 -11.91 -0.25 -11.66
CA GLU A 92 -10.62 0.46 -11.55
C GLU A 92 -10.78 1.85 -10.95
N ILE A 93 -9.70 2.32 -10.34
CA ILE A 93 -9.63 3.60 -9.63
C ILE A 93 -8.57 4.45 -10.32
N PHE A 94 -8.97 5.64 -10.76
CA PHE A 94 -8.07 6.61 -11.37
C PHE A 94 -7.91 7.81 -10.46
N VAL A 95 -6.68 8.10 -10.04
CA VAL A 95 -6.35 9.35 -9.35
C VAL A 95 -6.01 10.39 -10.39
N ILE A 96 -6.81 11.44 -10.48
CA ILE A 96 -6.75 12.44 -11.56
C ILE A 96 -6.23 13.81 -11.09
N GLY A 97 -5.66 13.87 -9.87
CA GLY A 97 -5.04 15.05 -9.30
C GLY A 97 -5.94 15.85 -8.34
N GLY A 98 -5.63 17.08 -8.00
CA GLY A 98 -4.45 17.86 -8.39
C GLY A 98 -3.21 17.54 -7.55
N GLU A 99 -2.25 18.47 -7.53
CA GLU A 99 -0.91 18.32 -6.93
C GLU A 99 -0.89 17.59 -5.58
N ARG A 100 -1.66 18.06 -4.58
CA ARG A 100 -1.70 17.43 -3.24
C ARG A 100 -2.23 15.99 -3.25
N ILE A 101 -3.15 15.70 -4.17
CA ILE A 101 -3.71 14.36 -4.32
C ILE A 101 -2.71 13.45 -5.03
N TYR A 102 -2.02 13.95 -6.05
CA TYR A 102 -0.90 13.22 -6.67
C TYR A 102 0.20 12.92 -5.65
N GLU A 103 0.57 13.89 -4.82
CA GLU A 103 1.57 13.66 -3.76
C GLU A 103 1.11 12.57 -2.78
N SER A 104 -0.14 12.63 -2.32
CA SER A 104 -0.70 11.60 -1.44
C SER A 104 -0.76 10.22 -2.11
N ALA A 105 -1.10 10.18 -3.40
CA ALA A 105 -1.20 8.95 -4.17
C ALA A 105 0.17 8.33 -4.46
N LEU A 106 1.15 9.10 -4.92
CA LEU A 106 2.47 8.60 -5.27
C LEU A 106 3.25 8.13 -4.03
N ASN A 107 3.01 8.75 -2.87
CA ASN A 107 3.54 8.30 -1.58
C ASN A 107 2.78 7.09 -1.00
N SER A 108 1.62 6.74 -1.55
CA SER A 108 0.86 5.56 -1.14
C SER A 108 1.34 4.32 -1.90
N PRO A 109 1.70 3.22 -1.21
CA PRO A 109 2.02 1.96 -1.88
C PRO A 109 0.80 1.27 -2.51
N LEU A 110 -0.41 1.82 -2.35
CA LEU A 110 -1.64 1.31 -2.98
C LEU A 110 -1.73 1.60 -4.49
N VAL A 111 -0.91 2.52 -5.01
CA VAL A 111 -0.94 2.89 -6.43
C VAL A 111 -0.11 1.91 -7.24
N ASP A 112 -0.73 1.24 -8.20
CA ASP A 112 -0.14 0.19 -9.02
C ASP A 112 0.58 0.74 -10.25
N ALA A 113 0.00 1.77 -10.87
CA ALA A 113 0.46 2.31 -12.16
C ALA A 113 0.37 3.84 -12.23
N ILE A 114 1.15 4.41 -13.14
CA ILE A 114 1.03 5.81 -13.55
C ILE A 114 0.88 5.86 -15.07
N GLU A 115 -0.23 6.44 -15.54
CA GLU A 115 -0.46 6.78 -16.93
C GLU A 115 -0.15 8.25 -17.15
N LEU A 116 1.06 8.54 -17.61
CA LEU A 116 1.59 9.89 -17.73
C LEU A 116 1.65 10.34 -19.19
N THR A 117 1.00 11.47 -19.49
CA THR A 117 1.25 12.22 -20.72
C THR A 117 2.37 13.23 -20.47
N LEU A 118 3.53 13.01 -21.09
CA LEU A 118 4.65 13.96 -21.06
C LEU A 118 4.55 14.90 -22.27
N VAL A 119 4.15 16.14 -22.02
CA VAL A 119 4.07 17.18 -23.05
C VAL A 119 5.44 17.82 -23.24
N ASN A 120 5.94 17.84 -24.48
CA ASN A 120 7.27 18.33 -24.84
C ASN A 120 7.33 19.87 -24.88
N THR A 121 6.97 20.50 -23.78
CA THR A 121 7.05 21.95 -23.57
C THR A 121 7.60 22.29 -22.18
N ARG A 122 8.00 23.54 -21.97
CA ARG A 122 8.28 24.13 -20.65
C ARG A 122 7.30 25.29 -20.44
N VAL A 123 6.64 25.30 -19.29
CA VAL A 123 5.64 26.32 -18.93
C VAL A 123 6.24 27.20 -17.84
N GLU A 124 6.48 28.48 -18.12
CA GLU A 124 7.21 29.37 -17.20
C GLU A 124 6.37 29.83 -15.99
N ASN A 125 5.07 30.02 -16.16
CA ASN A 125 4.17 30.57 -15.13
C ASN A 125 3.20 29.52 -14.52
N GLY A 126 3.63 28.26 -14.43
CA GLY A 126 2.80 27.22 -13.80
C GLY A 126 2.66 27.41 -12.30
N ASP A 127 1.48 27.16 -11.76
CA ASP A 127 1.15 27.28 -10.32
C ASP A 127 0.84 25.93 -9.64
N ALA A 128 0.66 24.88 -10.44
CA ALA A 128 0.46 23.51 -9.99
C ALA A 128 1.47 22.57 -10.65
N PHE A 129 2.05 21.68 -9.86
CA PHE A 129 3.13 20.79 -10.31
C PHE A 129 2.82 19.31 -10.05
N PHE A 130 3.27 18.45 -10.97
CA PHE A 130 3.38 17.03 -10.71
C PHE A 130 4.58 16.78 -9.80
N PRO A 131 4.50 15.90 -8.78
CA PRO A 131 5.57 15.68 -7.82
C PRO A 131 6.93 15.40 -8.47
N VAL A 132 7.98 16.03 -7.93
CA VAL A 132 9.34 16.11 -8.52
C VAL A 132 10.03 14.75 -8.65
N THR A 133 9.81 13.88 -7.69
CA THR A 133 10.47 12.58 -7.57
C THR A 133 9.40 11.50 -7.67
N LEU A 134 9.35 10.82 -8.82
CA LEU A 134 8.85 9.45 -8.79
C LEU A 134 9.83 8.66 -7.92
N PRO A 135 9.37 7.99 -6.87
CA PRO A 135 10.26 7.13 -6.07
C PRO A 135 11.00 6.10 -6.93
N GLU A 136 12.12 5.57 -6.43
CA GLU A 136 12.98 4.62 -7.17
C GLU A 136 12.26 3.32 -7.59
N HIS A 137 11.11 3.03 -7.00
CA HIS A 137 10.28 1.86 -7.29
C HIS A 137 9.33 2.04 -8.50
N TRP A 138 9.52 3.02 -9.38
CA TRP A 138 8.73 3.17 -10.60
C TRP A 138 9.56 2.93 -11.85
N THR A 139 9.07 2.08 -12.75
CA THR A 139 9.74 1.81 -14.05
C THR A 139 8.79 2.05 -15.21
N VAL A 140 9.32 2.62 -16.29
CA VAL A 140 8.57 2.77 -17.54
C VAL A 140 8.48 1.40 -18.21
N VAL A 141 7.25 0.91 -18.41
CA VAL A 141 6.97 -0.37 -19.08
C VAL A 141 6.43 -0.18 -20.49
N ASN A 142 5.94 1.02 -20.83
CA ASN A 142 5.50 1.39 -22.17
C ASN A 142 5.77 2.88 -22.43
N GLU A 143 6.16 3.21 -23.66
CA GLU A 143 6.37 4.55 -24.17
C GLU A 143 5.92 4.65 -25.64
N GLU A 144 5.01 5.59 -25.91
CA GLU A 144 4.54 5.92 -27.25
C GLU A 144 4.72 7.42 -27.50
N VAL A 145 5.44 7.79 -28.57
CA VAL A 145 5.80 9.18 -28.88
C VAL A 145 5.02 9.68 -30.09
N PHE A 146 4.52 10.91 -29.99
CA PHE A 146 3.68 11.55 -31.01
C PHE A 146 4.20 12.95 -31.32
N CYS A 147 4.11 13.33 -32.60
CA CYS A 147 4.38 14.69 -33.04
C CYS A 147 3.13 15.56 -32.91
N LYS A 148 3.34 16.87 -32.73
CA LYS A 148 2.26 17.87 -32.80
C LYS A 148 1.52 17.82 -34.15
N ASP A 149 0.26 18.18 -34.12
CA ASP A 149 -0.60 18.29 -35.30
C ASP A 149 -1.63 19.42 -35.13
N GLU A 150 -2.63 19.50 -36.02
CA GLU A 150 -3.66 20.55 -35.97
C GLU A 150 -4.54 20.51 -34.71
N ASN A 151 -4.58 19.39 -33.98
CA ASN A 151 -5.41 19.19 -32.79
C ASN A 151 -4.61 19.07 -31.48
N ASN A 152 -3.27 19.14 -31.57
CA ASN A 152 -2.36 18.96 -30.45
C ASN A 152 -1.19 19.96 -30.56
N ASP A 153 -1.14 20.92 -29.63
CA ASP A 153 -0.22 22.07 -29.69
C ASP A 153 1.28 21.71 -29.66
N TYR A 154 1.62 20.55 -29.08
CA TYR A 154 3.00 20.14 -28.79
C TYR A 154 3.24 18.68 -29.13
N ASP A 155 4.49 18.31 -29.35
CA ASP A 155 4.88 16.90 -29.33
C ASP A 155 4.64 16.35 -27.91
N TYR A 156 4.28 15.08 -27.80
CA TYR A 156 4.00 14.46 -26.52
C TYR A 156 4.32 12.97 -26.53
N ALA A 157 4.44 12.39 -25.33
CA ALA A 157 4.58 10.95 -25.17
C ALA A 157 3.54 10.43 -24.16
N PHE A 158 2.97 9.27 -24.43
CA PHE A 158 2.23 8.49 -23.44
C PHE A 158 3.20 7.49 -22.81
N LEU A 159 3.35 7.60 -21.49
CA LEU A 159 4.24 6.78 -20.68
C LEU A 159 3.39 5.99 -19.70
N ARG A 160 3.60 4.68 -19.62
CA ARG A 160 3.07 3.86 -18.54
C ARG A 160 4.20 3.49 -17.61
N TYR A 161 4.07 3.91 -16.35
CA TYR A 161 4.91 3.40 -15.27
C TYR A 161 4.16 2.32 -14.51
N GLU A 162 4.88 1.28 -14.12
CA GLU A 162 4.42 0.31 -13.14
C GLU A 162 5.35 0.33 -11.94
N ARG A 163 4.76 0.11 -10.77
CA ARG A 163 5.49 0.03 -9.53
C ARG A 163 6.32 -1.26 -9.55
N THR A 164 7.63 -1.14 -9.73
CA THR A 164 8.55 -2.20 -9.34
C THR A 164 8.57 -2.26 -7.83
N HIS A 165 7.74 -3.12 -7.26
CA HIS A 165 7.86 -3.48 -5.86
C HIS A 165 9.30 -3.97 -5.63
N GLU A 166 10.11 -3.32 -4.80
CA GLU A 166 11.39 -3.88 -4.37
C GLU A 166 11.18 -5.28 -3.76
N TRP A 167 10.03 -5.49 -3.13
CA TRP A 167 9.52 -6.78 -2.62
C TRP A 167 9.40 -7.88 -3.69
N SER A 168 9.21 -7.52 -4.98
CA SER A 168 9.13 -8.50 -6.08
C SER A 168 10.47 -9.19 -6.39
N ARG A 169 11.58 -8.68 -5.84
CA ARG A 169 12.90 -9.30 -6.01
C ARG A 169 13.14 -10.48 -5.04
N SER A 170 12.39 -10.58 -3.93
CA SER A 170 12.60 -11.58 -2.87
C SER A 170 11.68 -12.81 -2.94
N GLY A 171 10.52 -12.71 -3.59
CA GLY A 171 9.52 -13.78 -3.64
C GLY A 171 8.11 -13.30 -3.27
N PRO A 172 7.15 -14.22 -3.02
CA PRO A 172 5.78 -13.85 -2.66
C PRO A 172 5.72 -13.15 -1.29
N LEU A 173 4.77 -12.22 -1.10
CA LEU A 173 4.59 -11.45 0.13
C LEU A 173 4.28 -12.30 1.37
N LEU A 174 3.62 -13.44 1.16
CA LEU A 174 3.27 -14.38 2.21
C LEU A 174 3.30 -15.82 1.69
N TYR A 175 3.44 -16.77 2.61
CA TYR A 175 3.38 -18.19 2.28
C TYR A 175 2.04 -18.77 2.74
N LEU A 176 1.06 -18.76 1.82
CA LEU A 176 -0.32 -19.19 2.10
C LEU A 176 -0.43 -20.58 2.78
N PRO A 177 0.37 -21.61 2.41
CA PRO A 177 0.32 -22.91 3.09
C PRO A 177 0.78 -22.90 4.57
N ALA A 178 1.27 -21.77 5.10
CA ALA A 178 1.56 -21.60 6.52
C ALA A 178 0.33 -21.19 7.37
N ALA A 179 -0.83 -20.89 6.75
CA ALA A 179 -2.06 -20.66 7.49
C ALA A 179 -2.38 -21.85 8.42
N ARG A 180 -2.73 -21.55 9.67
CA ARG A 180 -3.07 -22.54 10.71
C ARG A 180 -4.56 -22.86 10.74
N PHE A 181 -5.37 -21.89 10.34
CA PHE A 181 -6.82 -21.92 10.41
C PHE A 181 -7.40 -21.44 9.07
N ASP A 182 -8.61 -21.88 8.73
CA ASP A 182 -9.23 -21.57 7.43
C ASP A 182 -9.59 -20.07 7.30
N ASP A 183 -10.01 -19.44 8.40
CA ASP A 183 -10.25 -17.99 8.47
C ASP A 183 -8.95 -17.20 8.27
N GLN A 184 -7.84 -17.67 8.85
CA GLN A 184 -6.51 -17.11 8.61
C GLN A 184 -6.10 -17.24 7.14
N ALA A 185 -6.42 -18.35 6.48
CA ALA A 185 -6.08 -18.56 5.06
C ALA A 185 -6.82 -17.58 4.14
N GLY A 186 -8.13 -17.38 4.35
CA GLY A 186 -8.90 -16.40 3.59
C GLY A 186 -8.35 -14.98 3.74
N HIS A 187 -7.99 -14.59 4.97
CA HIS A 187 -7.36 -13.29 5.20
C HIS A 187 -5.98 -13.16 4.53
N MET A 188 -5.19 -14.24 4.50
CA MET A 188 -3.91 -14.27 3.78
C MET A 188 -4.10 -14.18 2.25
N GLU A 189 -5.19 -14.71 1.69
CA GLU A 189 -5.52 -14.53 0.27
C GLU A 189 -5.89 -13.07 -0.05
N GLU A 190 -6.67 -12.41 0.82
CA GLU A 190 -6.95 -10.98 0.71
C GLU A 190 -5.66 -10.15 0.68
N ILE A 191 -4.74 -10.40 1.61
CA ILE A 191 -3.44 -9.72 1.67
C ILE A 191 -2.62 -9.93 0.39
N LEU A 192 -2.62 -11.15 -0.19
CA LEU A 192 -1.95 -11.40 -1.47
C LEU A 192 -2.58 -10.62 -2.62
N ASN A 193 -3.91 -10.54 -2.66
CA ASN A 193 -4.63 -9.81 -3.70
C ASN A 193 -4.40 -8.30 -3.59
N ASP A 194 -4.30 -7.80 -2.36
CA ASP A 194 -4.02 -6.39 -2.09
C ASP A 194 -2.57 -6.02 -2.43
N GLY A 195 -1.64 -6.96 -2.35
CA GLY A 195 -0.22 -6.74 -2.67
C GLY A 195 0.52 -5.89 -1.64
N ILE A 196 -0.03 -5.77 -0.43
CA ILE A 196 0.44 -4.88 0.63
C ILE A 196 0.90 -5.68 1.84
N CYS A 197 2.09 -5.38 2.37
CA CYS A 197 2.53 -6.02 3.60
C CYS A 197 1.63 -5.66 4.80
N PRO A 198 1.02 -6.65 5.49
CA PRO A 198 0.14 -6.41 6.62
C PRO A 198 0.87 -5.93 7.88
N PHE A 199 2.19 -6.10 7.94
CA PHE A 199 3.05 -5.71 9.07
C PHE A 199 3.74 -4.35 8.89
N CYS A 200 3.63 -3.72 7.72
CA CYS A 200 4.14 -2.35 7.54
C CYS A 200 3.33 -1.38 8.41
N GLN A 201 4.01 -0.44 9.08
CA GLN A 201 3.39 0.47 10.04
C GLN A 201 2.16 1.20 9.47
N GLN A 202 2.21 1.67 8.22
CA GLN A 202 1.08 2.39 7.63
C GLN A 202 -0.16 1.52 7.35
N TRP A 203 -0.01 0.19 7.34
CA TRP A 203 -1.07 -0.79 7.04
C TRP A 203 -1.44 -1.65 8.23
N LEU A 204 -0.66 -1.58 9.32
CA LEU A 204 -0.81 -2.44 10.48
C LEU A 204 -2.25 -2.43 11.02
N GLY A 205 -2.83 -1.24 11.21
CA GLY A 205 -4.21 -1.11 11.72
C GLY A 205 -5.31 -1.56 10.76
N TRP A 206 -4.97 -1.83 9.49
CA TRP A 206 -5.93 -2.37 8.52
C TRP A 206 -6.06 -3.90 8.66
N TYR A 207 -4.94 -4.59 8.87
CA TYR A 207 -4.89 -6.05 8.89
C TYR A 207 -4.84 -6.64 10.31
N HIS A 208 -4.33 -5.88 11.28
CA HIS A 208 -4.25 -6.31 12.68
C HIS A 208 -5.39 -5.74 13.52
N LYS A 209 -6.07 -6.60 14.27
CA LYS A 209 -7.24 -6.23 15.08
C LYS A 209 -6.85 -5.76 16.47
N ASN A 210 -5.75 -6.29 16.99
CA ASN A 210 -5.22 -5.86 18.28
C ASN A 210 -4.54 -4.48 18.16
N PRO A 211 -4.75 -3.58 19.13
CA PRO A 211 -4.09 -2.29 19.13
C PRO A 211 -2.58 -2.43 19.35
N THR A 212 -1.84 -1.36 19.03
CA THR A 212 -0.48 -1.17 19.50
C THR A 212 -0.48 -1.04 21.03
N GLU A 213 0.22 -1.95 21.70
CA GLU A 213 0.33 -2.00 23.17
C GLU A 213 1.49 -1.12 23.66
N LEU A 214 2.59 -1.09 22.90
CA LEU A 214 3.71 -0.16 23.07
C LEU A 214 4.45 0.05 21.75
N GLU A 215 5.20 1.13 21.66
CA GLU A 215 6.14 1.38 20.57
C GLU A 215 7.42 2.03 21.11
N THR A 216 8.54 1.69 20.51
CA THR A 216 9.82 2.40 20.65
C THR A 216 10.07 3.21 19.38
N GLU A 217 11.28 3.75 19.21
CA GLU A 217 11.61 4.53 18.02
C GLU A 217 11.40 3.72 16.73
N HIS A 218 11.85 2.46 16.72
CA HIS A 218 11.89 1.62 15.52
C HIS A 218 11.00 0.38 15.57
N TRP A 219 10.38 0.06 16.72
CA TRP A 219 9.59 -1.16 16.87
C TRP A 219 8.18 -0.89 17.43
N ILE A 220 7.25 -1.74 17.04
CA ILE A 220 5.86 -1.75 17.48
C ILE A 220 5.59 -3.10 18.15
N VAL A 221 4.80 -3.09 19.23
CA VAL A 221 4.34 -4.32 19.88
C VAL A 221 2.83 -4.41 19.83
N THR A 222 2.34 -5.55 19.38
CA THR A 222 0.92 -5.90 19.39
C THR A 222 0.72 -7.29 19.99
N LYS A 223 -0.51 -7.60 20.39
CA LYS A 223 -0.90 -9.00 20.59
C LYS A 223 -1.08 -9.67 19.24
N ASN A 224 -0.67 -10.93 19.15
CA ASN A 224 -0.88 -11.74 17.97
C ASN A 224 -2.39 -12.00 17.79
N ASP A 225 -2.96 -11.62 16.63
CA ASP A 225 -4.38 -11.86 16.31
C ASP A 225 -4.74 -13.35 16.27
N ASN A 226 -3.73 -14.20 16.05
CA ASN A 226 -3.87 -15.64 16.00
C ASN A 226 -2.88 -16.25 17.01
N PRO A 227 -3.10 -16.17 18.33
CA PRO A 227 -2.16 -16.69 19.31
C PRO A 227 -1.96 -18.20 19.16
N TYR A 228 -0.80 -18.73 19.57
CA TYR A 228 -0.62 -20.18 19.62
C TYR A 228 -1.49 -20.78 20.74
N VAL A 229 -2.05 -21.97 20.51
CA VAL A 229 -2.83 -22.67 21.53
C VAL A 229 -1.94 -22.90 22.76
N GLY A 230 -2.44 -22.48 23.93
CA GLY A 230 -1.70 -22.57 25.19
C GLY A 230 -0.74 -21.40 25.43
N THR A 231 -0.78 -20.29 24.69
CA THR A 231 -0.07 -19.08 25.13
C THR A 231 -0.95 -18.26 26.06
N LEU A 232 -0.41 -17.86 27.22
CA LEU A 232 -0.99 -16.80 28.06
C LEU A 232 -0.76 -15.43 27.39
N ASN A 233 0.46 -15.21 26.89
CA ASN A 233 0.79 -14.07 26.06
C ASN A 233 1.49 -14.53 24.79
N ASP A 234 1.02 -14.03 23.65
CA ASP A 234 1.65 -14.17 22.35
C ASP A 234 1.75 -12.77 21.73
N LEU A 235 2.92 -12.15 21.87
CA LEU A 235 3.18 -10.78 21.47
C LEU A 235 4.04 -10.77 20.21
N LEU A 236 3.72 -9.87 19.29
CA LEU A 236 4.46 -9.61 18.07
C LEU A 236 5.29 -8.34 18.29
N LEU A 237 6.59 -8.43 18.02
CA LEU A 237 7.49 -7.29 17.95
C LEU A 237 7.81 -7.07 16.47
N ILE A 238 7.42 -5.92 15.95
CA ILE A 238 7.36 -5.63 14.52
C ILE A 238 8.23 -4.40 14.27
N PRO A 239 9.29 -4.48 13.44
CA PRO A 239 10.05 -3.32 13.05
C PRO A 239 9.15 -2.44 12.17
N LYS A 240 9.24 -1.13 12.38
CA LYS A 240 8.53 -0.12 11.58
C LYS A 240 9.00 -0.15 10.12
N ALA A 241 10.28 -0.43 9.90
CA ALA A 241 10.84 -0.67 8.57
C ALA A 241 10.42 -2.05 8.03
N HIS A 242 10.15 -2.09 6.72
CA HIS A 242 9.91 -3.34 6.02
C HIS A 242 11.24 -4.03 5.73
N THR A 243 11.48 -5.15 6.40
CA THR A 243 12.68 -5.99 6.24
C THR A 243 12.26 -7.45 6.32
N GLU A 244 12.98 -8.37 5.67
CA GLU A 244 12.71 -9.81 5.75
C GLU A 244 13.66 -10.53 6.70
N ASN A 245 14.77 -9.90 7.10
CA ASN A 245 15.73 -10.49 8.01
C ASN A 245 16.39 -9.46 8.94
N PHE A 246 16.81 -9.92 10.11
CA PHE A 246 17.37 -9.03 11.14
C PHE A 246 18.63 -8.28 10.68
N LEU A 247 19.42 -8.87 9.79
CA LEU A 247 20.66 -8.26 9.29
C LEU A 247 20.43 -7.12 8.29
N GLN A 248 19.20 -6.96 7.78
CA GLN A 248 18.82 -5.83 6.91
C GLN A 248 18.45 -4.57 7.70
N LEU A 249 18.22 -4.68 9.01
CA LEU A 249 17.97 -3.52 9.86
C LEU A 249 19.22 -2.65 9.99
N SER A 250 19.04 -1.34 10.16
CA SER A 250 20.12 -0.42 10.52
C SER A 250 20.69 -0.74 11.91
N GLU A 251 21.87 -0.22 12.24
CA GLU A 251 22.45 -0.41 13.58
C GLU A 251 21.53 0.12 14.69
N ASP A 252 20.92 1.29 14.48
CA ASP A 252 20.00 1.90 15.44
C ASP A 252 18.74 1.05 15.64
N GLU A 253 18.17 0.52 14.55
CA GLU A 253 17.02 -0.39 14.61
C GLU A 253 17.33 -1.69 15.34
N GLN A 254 18.55 -2.24 15.14
CA GLN A 254 19.01 -3.44 15.84
C GLN A 254 19.26 -3.17 17.34
N ILE A 255 19.78 -2.00 17.70
CA ILE A 255 19.98 -1.59 19.09
C ILE A 255 18.63 -1.43 19.79
N ASP A 256 17.69 -0.75 19.14
CA ASP A 256 16.34 -0.50 19.67
C ASP A 256 15.55 -1.80 19.87
N PHE A 257 15.89 -2.89 19.17
CA PHE A 257 15.30 -4.21 19.43
C PHE A 257 15.51 -4.68 20.88
N SER A 258 16.67 -4.40 21.48
CA SER A 258 16.93 -4.73 22.87
C SER A 258 16.09 -3.90 23.84
N VAL A 259 15.84 -2.64 23.47
CA VAL A 259 15.01 -1.70 24.24
C VAL A 259 13.57 -2.16 24.23
N VAL A 260 12.99 -2.42 23.05
CA VAL A 260 11.58 -2.84 22.94
C VAL A 260 11.32 -4.16 23.66
N ILE A 261 12.26 -5.12 23.67
CA ILE A 261 12.13 -6.35 24.46
C ILE A 261 12.05 -6.02 25.96
N ALA A 262 12.99 -5.21 26.47
CA ALA A 262 13.04 -4.87 27.88
C ALA A 262 11.79 -4.09 28.33
N GLU A 263 11.28 -3.19 27.47
CA GLU A 263 10.04 -2.46 27.72
C GLU A 263 8.82 -3.36 27.68
N THR A 264 8.75 -4.28 26.72
CA THR A 264 7.67 -5.27 26.62
C THR A 264 7.59 -6.13 27.88
N MET A 265 8.73 -6.66 28.33
CA MET A 265 8.78 -7.48 29.55
C MET A 265 8.32 -6.70 30.78
N ARG A 266 8.69 -5.42 30.91
CA ARG A 266 8.23 -4.56 32.00
C ARG A 266 6.73 -4.25 31.89
N HIS A 267 6.26 -3.88 30.71
CA HIS A 267 4.87 -3.49 30.46
C HIS A 267 3.89 -4.62 30.77
N PHE A 268 4.21 -5.84 30.34
CA PHE A 268 3.37 -7.03 30.56
C PHE A 268 3.71 -7.77 31.86
N ASN A 269 4.62 -7.24 32.69
CA ASN A 269 5.10 -7.85 33.93
C ASN A 269 5.55 -9.32 33.75
N LEU A 270 6.35 -9.58 32.72
CA LEU A 270 6.79 -10.92 32.34
C LEU A 270 8.06 -11.30 33.10
N GLY A 271 7.94 -12.28 34.00
CA GLY A 271 9.09 -12.86 34.70
C GLY A 271 9.89 -13.87 33.88
N HIS A 272 9.31 -14.38 32.80
CA HIS A 272 9.93 -15.34 31.88
C HIS A 272 9.24 -15.30 30.52
N CYS A 273 9.96 -15.63 29.44
CA CYS A 273 9.39 -15.78 28.11
C CYS A 273 10.29 -16.61 27.20
N ALA A 274 9.72 -17.09 26.10
CA ALA A 274 10.47 -17.53 24.93
C ALA A 274 10.45 -16.41 23.88
N LEU A 275 11.64 -16.01 23.41
CA LEU A 275 11.80 -15.09 22.29
C LEU A 275 12.17 -15.90 21.04
N GLY A 276 11.41 -15.72 19.96
CA GLY A 276 11.70 -16.35 18.68
C GLY A 276 11.47 -15.38 17.54
N MET A 277 12.31 -15.43 16.51
CA MET A 277 12.21 -14.55 15.34
C MET A 277 12.28 -15.37 14.07
N ARG A 278 11.47 -15.01 13.08
CA ARG A 278 11.49 -15.62 11.75
C ARG A 278 12.09 -14.65 10.75
N SER A 279 12.92 -15.19 9.86
CA SER A 279 13.75 -14.37 8.98
C SER A 279 14.02 -15.11 7.67
N GLY A 280 13.97 -14.41 6.55
CA GLY A 280 14.20 -14.95 5.20
C GLY A 280 13.01 -15.75 4.65
N ASP A 281 13.30 -16.75 3.82
CA ASP A 281 12.30 -17.52 3.06
C ASP A 281 11.24 -18.17 3.97
N MET A 282 10.05 -17.58 3.97
CA MET A 282 8.90 -18.00 4.76
C MET A 282 8.47 -19.45 4.51
N SER A 283 8.65 -19.94 3.28
CA SER A 283 8.29 -21.31 2.92
C SER A 283 9.15 -22.33 3.69
N ARG A 284 10.32 -21.90 4.17
CA ARG A 284 11.29 -22.71 4.93
C ARG A 284 11.31 -22.42 6.42
N THR A 285 11.02 -21.19 6.84
CA THR A 285 11.10 -20.79 8.25
C THR A 285 9.77 -20.89 9.00
N GLY A 286 8.73 -21.42 8.34
CA GLY A 286 7.38 -21.45 8.89
C GLY A 286 6.79 -20.05 9.10
N GLY A 287 7.32 -19.05 8.39
CA GLY A 287 6.83 -17.68 8.37
C GLY A 287 5.52 -17.57 7.61
N SER A 288 4.62 -16.68 8.04
CA SER A 288 3.43 -16.36 7.27
C SER A 288 3.66 -15.21 6.30
N VAL A 289 4.50 -14.21 6.63
CA VAL A 289 4.67 -12.96 5.88
C VAL A 289 6.16 -12.61 5.66
N ALA A 290 6.47 -11.97 4.54
CA ALA A 290 7.79 -11.46 4.16
C ALA A 290 8.06 -10.14 4.90
N HIS A 291 7.92 -10.16 6.22
CA HIS A 291 8.21 -9.05 7.11
C HIS A 291 8.72 -9.63 8.41
N LEU A 292 9.92 -9.22 8.81
CA LEU A 292 10.60 -9.65 10.01
C LEU A 292 9.72 -9.34 11.20
N HIS A 293 9.40 -10.34 11.99
CA HIS A 293 8.72 -10.10 13.25
C HIS A 293 9.23 -11.10 14.26
N ALA A 294 9.45 -10.61 15.47
CA ALA A 294 9.77 -11.44 16.62
C ALA A 294 8.49 -11.75 17.40
N HIS A 295 8.52 -12.86 18.12
CA HIS A 295 7.46 -13.36 18.96
C HIS A 295 8.01 -13.45 20.39
N ILE A 296 7.34 -12.79 21.33
CA ILE A 296 7.49 -13.08 22.76
C ILE A 296 6.32 -13.97 23.15
N LYS A 297 6.63 -15.19 23.58
CA LYS A 297 5.62 -16.19 23.99
C LYS A 297 5.79 -16.55 25.45
N VAL A 298 4.67 -16.61 26.15
CA VAL A 298 4.60 -16.99 27.56
C VAL A 298 3.52 -18.05 27.70
N GLY A 299 3.90 -19.21 28.21
CA GLY A 299 2.96 -20.26 28.59
C GLY A 299 2.36 -20.00 29.97
N ASP A 300 1.30 -20.70 30.30
CA ASP A 300 0.66 -20.63 31.60
C ASP A 300 1.29 -21.69 32.51
N THR A 301 2.49 -21.39 33.03
CA THR A 301 3.28 -22.35 33.84
C THR A 301 2.70 -22.61 35.21
N ASP A 302 1.77 -21.77 35.67
CA ASP A 302 1.11 -21.92 36.97
C ASP A 302 -0.09 -22.86 36.90
N ASN A 303 -0.58 -23.17 35.69
CA ASN A 303 -1.64 -24.12 35.45
C ASN A 303 -1.07 -25.55 35.33
N PRO A 304 -1.41 -26.48 36.25
CA PRO A 304 -0.87 -27.83 36.25
C PRO A 304 -1.33 -28.69 35.05
N ASP A 305 -2.44 -28.33 34.41
CA ASP A 305 -2.94 -29.02 33.21
C ASP A 305 -2.38 -28.43 31.90
N HIS A 306 -1.49 -27.44 32.00
CA HIS A 306 -0.93 -26.74 30.86
C HIS A 306 -0.17 -27.66 29.91
N GLN A 307 -0.55 -27.63 28.64
CA GLN A 307 0.17 -28.34 27.59
C GLN A 307 1.29 -27.45 27.03
N PRO A 308 2.50 -28.00 26.78
CA PRO A 308 3.59 -27.23 26.19
C PRO A 308 3.21 -26.60 24.85
N ILE A 309 3.54 -25.31 24.68
CA ILE A 309 3.36 -24.59 23.42
C ILE A 309 4.25 -25.22 22.33
N ARG A 310 3.63 -25.62 21.21
CA ARG A 310 4.37 -26.13 20.04
C ARG A 310 4.50 -25.04 18.99
N PHE A 311 5.66 -24.40 18.94
CA PHE A 311 5.99 -23.38 17.97
C PHE A 311 6.74 -23.98 16.76
N LYS A 312 6.24 -23.73 15.56
CA LYS A 312 6.88 -24.20 14.32
C LYS A 312 7.99 -23.22 13.92
N MET A 313 9.24 -23.69 13.96
CA MET A 313 10.44 -22.92 13.59
C MET A 313 10.87 -23.10 12.14
N SER A 314 10.45 -24.19 11.49
CA SER A 314 10.83 -24.49 10.11
C SER A 314 9.80 -25.36 9.40
N SER A 315 9.87 -25.35 8.07
CA SER A 315 9.06 -26.16 7.17
C SER A 315 9.88 -26.62 5.98
N VAL A 316 9.49 -27.76 5.43
CA VAL A 316 9.80 -28.09 4.04
C VAL A 316 8.69 -27.49 3.19
N PRO A 317 9.00 -26.67 2.17
CA PRO A 317 7.99 -26.16 1.26
C PRO A 317 7.20 -27.33 0.68
N LYS A 318 5.87 -27.30 0.78
CA LYS A 318 5.06 -28.32 0.14
C LYS A 318 5.25 -28.10 -1.36
N GLN A 319 5.76 -29.10 -2.09
CA GLN A 319 5.74 -29.05 -3.54
C GLN A 319 4.29 -28.79 -3.95
N ASN A 320 4.07 -27.79 -4.82
CA ASN A 320 2.76 -27.53 -5.41
C ASN A 320 2.20 -28.86 -5.92
N LYS A 321 1.28 -29.47 -5.18
CA LYS A 321 0.36 -30.41 -5.80
C LYS A 321 -0.44 -29.53 -6.74
N ALA A 322 -0.23 -29.71 -8.05
CA ALA A 322 -1.19 -29.24 -9.03
C ALA A 322 -2.59 -29.59 -8.49
N PRO A 323 -3.57 -28.66 -8.55
CA PRO A 323 -4.90 -28.92 -8.04
C PRO A 323 -5.36 -30.24 -8.64
N THR A 324 -5.50 -31.26 -7.79
CA THR A 324 -6.08 -32.53 -8.19
C THR A 324 -7.46 -32.18 -8.72
N SER A 325 -7.63 -32.33 -10.03
CA SER A 325 -8.89 -32.20 -10.73
C SER A 325 -9.97 -32.88 -9.90
N LEU A 326 -10.98 -32.09 -9.52
CA LEU A 326 -12.25 -32.59 -9.01
C LEU A 326 -12.78 -33.63 -10.01
N HIS A 327 -12.83 -34.89 -9.58
CA HIS A 327 -13.62 -35.96 -10.19
C HIS A 327 -14.42 -36.64 -9.10
#